data_AF-A0A521YTW6-F1
#
_entry.id   AF-A0A521YTW6-F1
#
_cell.length_a   1.000
_cell.length_b   1.000
_cell.length_c   1.000
_cell.angle_alpha   90.00
_cell.angle_beta   90.00
_cell.angle_gamma   90.00
#
_symmetry.space_group_name_H-M   'P 1'
#
loop_
_entity.id
_entity.type
_entity.pdbx_description
1 polymer ?
#
loop_
_entity_poly.entity_id
_entity_poly.type
_entity_poly.pdbx_seq_one_letter_code
_entity_poly.pdbx_strand_id
1 'polypeptide(L)' 'MTLKALLAEAQALAGQHPCATHGHRWGSDGGRACPLYDTDRDCGGLQTVYVCEVCDEYDYGEPGGPGAADCARPCRVFA' A
#
# COMPACT_ATOMS: atom_id res chain seq x y z
N MET A 1 32.95 13.88 15.31
CA MET A 1 31.59 14.08 14.76
C MET A 1 30.78 14.94 15.72
N THR A 2 29.89 15.80 15.22
CA THR A 2 29.07 16.70 16.06
C THR A 2 27.58 16.40 15.88
N LEU A 3 26.77 16.73 16.88
CA LEU A 3 25.31 16.54 16.83
C LEU A 3 24.66 17.23 15.62
N LYS A 4 25.17 18.39 15.22
CA LYS A 4 24.70 19.13 14.05
C LYS A 4 24.95 18.37 12.74
N ALA A 5 26.08 17.66 12.63
CA ALA A 5 26.37 16.84 11.45
C ALA A 5 25.42 15.65 11.36
N LEU A 6 25.17 14.95 12.48
CA LEU A 6 24.21 13.84 12.54
C LEU A 6 22.77 14.29 12.21
N LEU A 7 22.37 15.48 12.66
CA LEU A 7 21.04 16.02 12.36
C LEU A 7 20.87 16.36 10.87
N ALA A 8 21.90 16.94 10.25
CA ALA A 8 21.88 17.25 8.82
C ALA A 8 21.85 15.97 7.95
N GLU A 9 22.60 14.93 8.34
CA GLU A 9 22.58 13.62 7.67
C GLU A 9 21.22 12.95 7.82
N ALA A 10 20.63 12.95 9.03
CA ALA A 10 19.30 12.41 9.27
C ALA A 10 18.21 13.15 8.48
N GLN A 11 18.31 14.48 8.34
CA GLN A 11 17.38 15.29 7.52
C GLN A 11 17.52 14.99 6.03
N ALA A 12 18.75 14.82 5.53
CA ALA A 12 19.00 14.44 4.15
C ALA A 12 18.45 13.04 3.85
N LEU A 13 18.60 12.10 4.80
CA LEU A 13 18.05 10.75 4.70
C LEU A 13 16.52 10.76 4.76
N ALA A 14 15.93 11.53 5.68
CA ALA A 14 14.48 11.67 5.83
C ALA A 14 13.82 12.36 4.63
N GLY A 15 14.54 13.25 3.93
CA GLY A 15 14.08 13.90 2.71
C GLY A 15 14.06 12.98 1.47
N GLN A 16 14.64 11.79 1.56
CA GLN A 16 14.70 10.81 0.47
C GLN A 16 13.85 9.60 0.82
N HIS A 17 12.52 9.76 0.84
CA HIS A 17 11.65 8.59 0.88
C HIS A 17 11.99 7.72 -0.35
N PRO A 18 12.33 6.44 -0.18
CA PRO A 18 12.89 5.64 -1.27
C PRO A 18 11.89 5.40 -2.41
N CYS A 19 10.60 5.64 -2.16
CA CYS A 19 9.54 5.60 -3.18
C CYS A 19 9.22 6.96 -3.82
N ALA A 20 9.89 8.06 -3.44
CA ALA A 20 9.58 9.41 -3.93
C ALA A 20 9.84 9.60 -5.43
N THR A 21 10.85 8.91 -5.99
CA THR A 21 11.26 9.10 -7.39
C THR A 21 10.57 8.13 -8.35
N HIS A 22 10.36 6.89 -7.92
CA HIS A 22 9.88 5.81 -8.78
C HIS A 22 8.51 5.24 -8.34
N GLY A 23 7.90 5.81 -7.30
CA GLY A 23 6.70 5.26 -6.68
C GLY A 23 7.00 4.00 -5.87
N HIS A 24 5.95 3.42 -5.32
CA HIS A 24 6.02 2.18 -4.55
C HIS A 24 6.12 0.96 -5.48
N ARG A 25 6.89 -0.04 -5.04
CA ARG A 25 6.88 -1.38 -5.65
C ARG A 25 6.00 -2.29 -4.80
N TRP A 26 4.75 -2.40 -5.20
CA TRP A 26 3.75 -3.19 -4.48
C TRP A 26 3.91 -4.69 -4.74
N GLY A 27 4.14 -5.45 -3.67
CA GLY A 27 3.99 -6.90 -3.60
C GLY A 27 2.71 -7.28 -2.83
N SER A 28 2.22 -8.50 -3.02
CA SER A 28 1.07 -9.02 -2.27
C SER A 28 1.53 -9.64 -0.96
N ASP A 29 0.91 -9.23 0.16
CA ASP A 29 1.10 -9.78 1.50
C ASP A 29 -0.24 -10.28 2.06
N GLY A 30 -0.82 -11.26 1.37
CA GLY A 30 -2.09 -11.88 1.75
C GLY A 30 -3.33 -11.02 1.43
N GLY A 31 -4.37 -11.15 2.25
CA GLY A 31 -5.65 -10.50 2.01
C GLY A 31 -6.44 -10.22 3.28
N ARG A 32 -7.33 -9.23 3.20
CA ARG A 32 -8.23 -8.81 4.28
C ARG A 32 -9.65 -8.63 3.76
N ALA A 33 -10.61 -8.48 4.66
CA ALA A 33 -11.97 -8.16 4.26
C ALA A 33 -12.07 -6.78 3.56
N CYS A 34 -12.66 -6.73 2.37
CA CYS A 34 -12.95 -5.52 1.61
C CYS A 34 -14.11 -4.77 2.29
N PRO A 35 -13.91 -3.51 2.74
CA PRO A 35 -14.95 -2.77 3.46
C PRO A 35 -16.12 -2.37 2.57
N LEU A 36 -15.94 -2.35 1.24
CA LEU A 36 -17.02 -2.11 0.26
C LEU A 36 -17.91 -3.33 0.03
N TYR A 37 -17.65 -4.46 0.70
CA TYR A 37 -18.40 -5.70 0.52
C TYR A 37 -19.77 -5.71 1.20
N ASP A 38 -19.96 -4.91 2.24
CA ASP A 38 -21.26 -4.70 2.92
C ASP A 38 -22.35 -4.23 1.94
N THR A 39 -21.95 -3.51 0.89
CA THR A 39 -22.84 -2.73 0.03
C THR A 39 -22.95 -3.30 -1.40
N ASP A 40 -23.57 -4.47 -1.59
CA ASP A 40 -24.06 -4.95 -2.90
C ASP A 40 -23.14 -5.82 -3.79
N ARG A 41 -22.14 -6.57 -3.29
CA ARG A 41 -21.33 -7.49 -4.15
C ARG A 41 -21.19 -8.91 -3.60
N ASP A 42 -21.78 -9.88 -4.30
CA ASP A 42 -21.88 -11.32 -3.99
C ASP A 42 -20.57 -12.13 -4.19
N CYS A 43 -19.42 -11.61 -3.77
CA CYS A 43 -18.13 -12.22 -4.09
C CYS A 43 -17.19 -12.17 -2.90
N GLY A 44 -16.86 -13.34 -2.35
CA GLY A 44 -16.07 -13.55 -1.14
C GLY A 44 -15.15 -12.38 -0.84
N GLY A 45 -15.58 -11.54 0.11
CA GLY A 45 -15.16 -10.14 0.27
C GLY A 45 -13.73 -9.95 0.74
N LEU A 46 -12.75 -10.55 0.05
CA LEU A 46 -11.34 -10.44 0.34
C LEU A 46 -10.70 -9.51 -0.70
N GLN A 47 -10.00 -8.49 -0.22
CA GLN A 47 -9.10 -7.65 -1.01
C GLN A 47 -7.65 -8.02 -0.70
N THR A 48 -6.77 -7.87 -1.68
CA THR A 48 -5.33 -8.05 -1.48
C THR A 48 -4.78 -6.96 -0.55
N VAL A 49 -3.92 -7.34 0.39
CA VAL A 49 -3.08 -6.38 1.12
C VAL A 49 -1.77 -6.24 0.38
N TYR A 50 -1.35 -5.01 0.10
CA TYR A 50 -0.10 -4.76 -0.60
C TYR A 50 0.95 -4.23 0.37
N VAL A 51 2.19 -4.66 0.19
CA VAL A 51 3.36 -4.14 0.89
C VAL A 51 4.36 -3.60 -0.13
N CYS A 52 4.94 -2.44 0.15
CA CYS A 52 5.98 -1.89 -0.68
C CYS A 52 7.30 -2.58 -0.35
N GLU A 53 7.85 -3.36 -1.28
CA GLU A 53 9.11 -4.11 -1.10
C GLU A 53 10.35 -3.21 -0.91
N VAL A 54 10.18 -1.89 -1.06
CA VAL A 54 11.26 -0.89 -0.99
C VAL A 54 11.23 -0.09 0.32
N CYS A 55 10.05 0.15 0.89
CA CYS A 55 9.89 1.00 2.07
C CYS A 55 9.04 0.39 3.19
N ASP A 56 8.59 -0.86 3.02
CA ASP A 56 7.72 -1.59 3.94
C ASP A 56 6.40 -0.89 4.29
N GLU A 57 5.97 0.06 3.45
CA GLU A 57 4.65 0.68 3.59
C GLU A 57 3.57 -0.30 3.17
N TYR A 58 2.48 -0.35 3.94
CA TYR A 58 1.34 -1.21 3.67
C TYR A 58 0.17 -0.43 3.10
N ASP A 59 -0.45 -0.97 2.06
CA ASP A 59 -1.75 -0.51 1.58
C ASP A 59 -2.83 -1.53 1.95
N TYR A 60 -3.68 -1.10 2.89
CA TYR A 60 -4.83 -1.85 3.39
C TYR A 60 -6.14 -1.49 2.69
N GLY A 61 -6.08 -0.85 1.53
CA GLY A 61 -7.22 -0.39 0.76
C GLY A 61 -7.56 1.08 0.94
N GLU A 62 -6.57 1.91 1.27
CA GLU A 62 -6.78 3.36 1.38
C GLU A 62 -6.96 3.98 -0.02
N PRO A 63 -7.81 5.02 -0.16
CA PRO A 63 -8.04 5.65 -1.46
C PRO A 63 -6.74 6.12 -2.13
N GLY A 64 -6.56 5.73 -3.39
CA GLY A 64 -5.37 6.07 -4.18
C GLY A 64 -4.31 4.96 -4.24
N GLY A 65 -4.45 3.90 -3.45
CA GLY A 65 -3.58 2.72 -3.50
C GLY A 65 -4.15 1.53 -4.29
N PRO A 66 -3.32 0.54 -4.65
CA PRO A 66 -3.77 -0.69 -5.32
C PRO A 66 -4.82 -1.49 -4.53
N GLY A 67 -4.79 -1.48 -3.20
CA GLY A 67 -5.77 -2.18 -2.38
C GLY A 67 -7.19 -1.65 -2.56
N ALA A 68 -7.34 -0.32 -2.67
CA ALA A 68 -8.64 0.30 -2.91
C ALA A 68 -9.16 -0.03 -4.32
N ALA A 69 -8.25 -0.01 -5.30
CA ALA A 69 -8.57 -0.40 -6.66
C ALA A 69 -9.03 -1.86 -6.74
N ASP A 70 -8.36 -2.78 -6.03
CA ASP A 70 -8.69 -4.20 -6.02
C ASP A 70 -10.08 -4.45 -5.40
N CYS A 71 -10.36 -3.84 -4.25
CA CYS A 71 -11.68 -3.86 -3.59
C CYS A 71 -12.79 -3.25 -4.47
N ALA A 72 -12.46 -2.26 -5.31
CA ALA A 72 -13.40 -1.66 -6.25
C ALA A 72 -13.64 -2.48 -7.53
N ARG A 73 -12.85 -3.52 -7.84
CA ARG A 73 -13.03 -4.31 -9.06
C ARG A 73 -14.34 -5.11 -9.03
N PRO A 74 -15.07 -5.19 -10.16
CA PRO A 74 -16.18 -6.11 -10.27
C PRO A 74 -15.65 -7.53 -10.20
N CYS A 75 -16.35 -8.37 -9.47
CA CYS A 75 -15.93 -9.75 -9.28
C CYS A 75 -16.00 -10.51 -10.58
N ARG A 76 -14.99 -11.34 -10.83
CA ARG A 76 -15.09 -12.36 -11.87
C ARG A 76 -15.75 -13.57 -11.22
N VAL A 77 -17.05 -13.72 -11.47
CA VAL A 77 -17.70 -15.03 -11.32
C VAL A 77 -17.02 -15.93 -12.35
N PHE A 78 -16.21 -16.89 -11.90
CA PHE A 78 -15.78 -17.96 -12.78
C PHE A 78 -17.05 -18.77 -13.10
N ALA A 79 -17.53 -18.61 -14.33
CA ALA A 79 -18.60 -19.44 -14.88
C ALA A 79 -18.11 -20.88 -15.06
#